data_AF-A0AAV2SK53-F1
#
_entry.id   AF-A0AAV2SK53-F1
#
_cell.length_a   1.000
_cell.length_b   1.000
_cell.length_c   1.000
_cell.angle_alpha   90.00
_cell.angle_beta   90.00
_cell.angle_gamma   90.00
#
_symmetry.space_group_name_H-M   'P 1'
#
loop_
_entity.id
_entity.type
_entity.pdbx_description
1 polymer ?
#
loop_
_entity_poly.entity_id
_entity_poly.type
_entity_poly.pdbx_seq_one_letter_code
_entity_poly.pdbx_strand_id
1 'polypeptide(L)'
;MSEAANAGHLHQLSITAVSGELGGVSSLFNKPSAYVEILVDGVQQKKTQNVKHNAHPKWHETFTVLVNKDSVLVFRVLDHHTLVRDSVIGEATVNLAEVVRNNAGKSSTLTLSLGPPQNQVPPTASPTPTIIITLDGLQSLGRSRESPSYSLPTGQCF
;
A
#
# COMPACT_ATOMS: atom_id res chain seq x y z
N MET A 1 13.37 26.89 11.01
CA MET A 1 13.00 25.87 10.02
C MET A 1 12.96 24.54 10.76
N SER A 2 11.78 24.16 11.22
CA SER A 2 11.55 23.02 12.10
C SER A 2 10.99 21.86 11.29
N GLU A 3 11.87 20.98 10.82
CA GLU A 3 11.47 19.74 10.12
C GLU A 3 12.19 18.55 10.75
N ALA A 4 12.05 18.46 12.08
CA ALA A 4 12.34 17.26 12.85
C ALA A 4 11.08 16.92 13.67
N ALA A 5 9.92 16.88 13.02
CA ALA A 5 8.68 16.47 13.63
C ALA A 5 8.46 14.99 13.33
N ASN A 6 8.63 14.16 14.36
CA ASN A 6 8.19 12.76 14.42
C ASN A 6 9.06 11.75 13.66
N ALA A 7 10.31 11.55 14.10
CA ALA A 7 10.94 10.23 13.95
C ALA A 7 10.22 9.24 14.88
N GLY A 8 8.99 8.86 14.50
CA GLY A 8 8.27 7.75 15.08
C GLY A 8 9.10 6.47 14.96
N HIS A 9 8.85 5.49 15.82
CA HIS A 9 9.44 4.18 15.64
C HIS A 9 8.99 3.64 14.28
N LEU A 10 9.94 3.45 13.37
CA LEU A 10 9.67 2.81 12.08
C LEU A 10 9.50 1.32 12.31
N HIS A 11 8.49 0.77 11.67
CA HIS A 11 8.18 -0.65 11.70
C HIS A 11 8.38 -1.25 10.32
N GLN A 12 8.84 -2.50 10.30
CA GLN A 12 8.95 -3.26 9.07
C GLN A 12 7.57 -3.79 8.67
N LEU A 13 7.12 -3.42 7.48
CA LEU A 13 5.92 -3.96 6.85
C LEU A 13 6.30 -4.74 5.60
N SER A 14 5.75 -5.94 5.48
CA SER A 14 5.85 -6.75 4.27
C SER A 14 4.60 -6.55 3.43
N ILE A 15 4.79 -6.14 2.18
CA ILE A 15 3.73 -5.84 1.23
C ILE A 15 3.88 -6.81 0.06
N THR A 16 2.86 -7.60 -0.21
CA THR A 16 2.82 -8.49 -1.38
C THR A 16 1.83 -7.95 -2.39
N ALA A 17 2.31 -7.60 -3.58
CA ALA A 17 1.46 -7.31 -4.74
C ALA A 17 1.08 -8.64 -5.40
N VAL A 18 -0.17 -9.08 -5.26
CA VAL A 18 -0.60 -10.42 -5.71
C VAL A 18 -1.01 -10.38 -7.18
N SER A 19 -2.08 -9.66 -7.51
CA SER A 19 -2.64 -9.63 -8.87
C SER A 19 -3.52 -8.40 -9.10
N GLY A 20 -3.89 -8.15 -10.36
CA GLY A 20 -4.84 -7.13 -10.75
C GLY A 20 -5.94 -7.66 -11.66
N GLU A 21 -7.08 -6.98 -11.66
CA GLU A 21 -8.16 -7.13 -12.63
C GLU A 21 -8.34 -5.79 -13.36
N LEU A 22 -7.72 -5.69 -14.54
CA LEU A 22 -7.61 -4.47 -15.34
C LEU A 22 -8.52 -4.52 -16.59
N GLY A 23 -9.54 -5.37 -16.57
CA GLY A 23 -10.44 -5.60 -17.69
C GLY A 23 -11.12 -4.32 -18.20
N GLY A 24 -11.47 -3.40 -17.30
CA GLY A 24 -12.13 -2.15 -17.66
C GLY A 24 -11.25 -1.12 -18.39
N VAL A 25 -9.92 -1.25 -18.29
CA VAL A 25 -8.97 -0.38 -19.01
C VAL A 25 -8.34 -1.09 -20.22
N SER A 26 -8.57 -2.40 -20.37
CA SER A 26 -8.04 -3.18 -21.49
C SER A 26 -8.98 -3.15 -22.68
N SER A 27 -8.44 -2.91 -23.88
CA SER A 27 -9.14 -3.11 -25.15
C SER A 27 -8.80 -4.48 -25.74
N LEU A 28 -9.69 -5.06 -26.57
CA LEU A 28 -9.49 -6.38 -27.19
C LEU A 28 -8.14 -6.54 -27.91
N PHE A 29 -7.59 -5.45 -28.44
CA PHE A 29 -6.32 -5.42 -29.17
C PHE A 29 -5.19 -4.71 -28.41
N ASN A 30 -5.45 -4.14 -27.24
CA ASN A 30 -4.44 -3.42 -26.47
C ASN A 30 -4.59 -3.72 -24.98
N LYS A 31 -3.77 -4.66 -24.51
CA LYS A 31 -3.69 -5.05 -23.09
C LYS A 31 -2.49 -4.35 -22.44
N PRO A 32 -2.63 -3.86 -21.20
CA PRO A 32 -1.57 -3.14 -20.53
C PRO A 32 -0.39 -4.06 -20.17
N SER A 33 0.80 -3.48 -20.13
CA SER A 33 2.00 -4.05 -19.53
C SER A 33 2.16 -3.54 -18.10
N ALA A 34 1.36 -4.08 -17.19
CA ALA A 34 1.11 -3.46 -15.90
C ALA A 34 2.18 -3.75 -14.83
N TYR A 35 2.52 -2.73 -14.03
CA TYR A 35 3.29 -2.86 -12.80
C TYR A 35 2.71 -1.97 -11.68
N VAL A 36 3.09 -2.26 -10.43
CA VAL A 36 2.62 -1.52 -9.25
C VAL A 36 3.78 -0.73 -8.64
N GLU A 37 3.58 0.56 -8.43
CA GLU A 37 4.42 1.42 -7.60
C GLU A 37 3.81 1.51 -6.20
N ILE A 38 4.67 1.33 -5.19
CA ILE A 38 4.30 1.41 -3.78
C ILE A 38 4.91 2.69 -3.22
N LEU A 39 4.04 3.61 -2.80
CA LEU A 39 4.42 4.84 -2.14
C LEU A 39 4.06 4.76 -0.65
N VAL A 40 4.96 5.25 0.19
CA VAL A 40 4.75 5.43 1.63
C VAL A 40 4.84 6.92 1.92
N ASP A 41 3.79 7.49 2.48
CA ASP A 41 3.72 8.92 2.82
C ASP A 41 4.08 9.85 1.64
N GLY A 42 3.63 9.46 0.44
CA GLY A 42 3.86 10.19 -0.81
C GLY A 42 5.22 9.93 -1.49
N VAL A 43 6.12 9.19 -0.86
CA VAL A 43 7.45 8.87 -1.41
C VAL A 43 7.43 7.46 -2.02
N GLN A 44 7.89 7.34 -3.28
CA GLN A 44 8.00 6.03 -3.94
C GLN A 44 9.11 5.20 -3.30
N GLN A 45 8.75 4.03 -2.77
CA GLN A 45 9.69 3.14 -2.09
C GLN A 45 10.08 1.94 -2.97
N LYS A 46 9.10 1.32 -3.65
CA LYS A 46 9.26 0.05 -4.36
C LYS A 46 8.40 0.00 -5.61
N LYS A 47 8.75 -0.89 -6.54
CA LYS A 47 7.94 -1.22 -7.70
C LYS A 47 8.09 -2.68 -8.08
N THR A 48 7.03 -3.27 -8.63
CA THR A 48 7.06 -4.62 -9.21
C THR A 48 7.75 -4.63 -10.57
N GLN A 49 8.09 -5.82 -11.05
CA GLN A 49 8.27 -6.05 -12.49
C GLN A 49 6.95 -5.84 -13.22
N ASN A 50 7.03 -5.52 -14.51
CA ASN A 50 5.84 -5.39 -15.34
C ASN A 50 5.44 -6.74 -15.94
N VAL A 51 4.14 -7.03 -15.90
CA VAL A 51 3.54 -8.18 -16.59
C VAL A 51 3.02 -7.68 -17.93
N LYS A 52 3.68 -8.08 -19.02
CA LYS A 52 3.40 -7.57 -20.37
C LYS A 52 2.06 -8.05 -20.92
N HIS A 53 1.32 -7.14 -21.56
CA HIS A 53 0.12 -7.41 -22.35
C HIS A 53 -0.93 -8.30 -21.65
N ASN A 54 -1.24 -8.02 -20.39
CA ASN A 54 -2.15 -8.83 -19.60
C ASN A 54 -3.17 -7.97 -18.83
N ALA A 55 -4.46 -8.26 -19.03
CA ALA A 55 -5.54 -7.62 -18.29
C ALA A 55 -5.73 -8.20 -16.88
N HIS A 56 -5.12 -9.36 -16.59
CA HIS A 56 -5.12 -10.02 -15.29
C HIS A 56 -3.68 -10.28 -14.83
N PRO A 57 -2.87 -9.23 -14.61
CA PRO A 57 -1.47 -9.40 -14.21
C PRO A 57 -1.39 -10.13 -12.87
N LYS A 58 -0.39 -11.01 -12.75
CA LYS A 58 -0.05 -11.74 -11.53
C LYS A 58 1.40 -11.40 -11.21
N TRP A 59 1.60 -10.53 -10.22
CA TRP A 59 2.95 -10.10 -9.83
C TRP A 59 3.55 -11.07 -8.81
N HIS A 60 2.81 -11.39 -7.74
CA HIS A 60 3.29 -12.23 -6.63
C HIS A 60 4.66 -11.78 -6.10
N GLU A 61 4.86 -10.47 -5.99
CA GLU A 61 6.12 -9.88 -5.55
C GLU A 61 5.94 -9.31 -4.13
N THR A 62 6.86 -9.67 -3.24
CA THR A 62 6.86 -9.22 -1.85
C THR A 62 7.99 -8.22 -1.62
N PHE A 63 7.66 -7.11 -0.96
CA PHE A 63 8.58 -6.05 -0.60
C PHE A 63 8.55 -5.77 0.89
N THR A 64 9.71 -5.43 1.42
CA THR A 64 9.82 -4.86 2.75
C THR A 64 9.95 -3.34 2.66
N VAL A 65 9.12 -2.62 3.42
CA VAL A 65 9.18 -1.17 3.58
C VAL A 65 9.18 -0.79 5.07
N LEU A 66 9.70 0.39 5.37
CA LEU A 66 9.62 0.99 6.70
C LEU A 66 8.45 1.96 6.74
N VAL A 67 7.60 1.84 7.76
CA VAL A 67 6.36 2.61 7.91
C VAL A 67 6.17 3.04 9.36
N ASN A 68 5.40 4.10 9.56
CA ASN A 68 4.85 4.48 10.85
C ASN A 68 3.43 3.92 11.00
N LYS A 69 2.90 3.92 12.24
CA LYS A 69 1.52 3.52 12.54
C LYS A 69 0.47 4.35 11.77
N ASP A 70 0.78 5.61 11.49
CA ASP A 70 -0.11 6.57 10.82
C ASP A 70 0.26 6.74 9.34
N SER A 71 1.17 5.91 8.81
CA SER A 71 1.60 6.03 7.41
C SER A 71 0.46 5.69 6.45
N VAL A 72 0.45 6.41 5.34
CA VAL A 72 -0.47 6.21 4.22
C VAL A 72 0.26 5.49 3.11
N LEU A 73 -0.26 4.33 2.71
CA LEU A 73 0.22 3.59 1.56
C LEU A 73 -0.58 3.97 0.33
N VAL A 74 0.11 4.24 -0.78
CA VAL A 74 -0.52 4.40 -2.09
C VAL A 74 0.02 3.34 -3.04
N PHE A 75 -0.89 2.61 -3.64
CA PHE A 75 -0.62 1.62 -4.68
C PHE A 75 -1.03 2.21 -6.01
N ARG A 76 -0.05 2.61 -6.81
CA ARG A 76 -0.27 3.18 -8.14
C ARG A 76 0.03 2.13 -9.19
N VAL A 77 -0.94 1.84 -10.05
CA VAL A 77 -0.78 0.89 -11.14
C VAL A 77 -0.52 1.66 -12.43
N LEU A 78 0.51 1.27 -13.16
CA LEU A 78 0.91 1.92 -14.40
C LEU A 78 1.01 0.92 -15.54
N ASP A 79 0.72 1.39 -16.75
CA ASP A 79 1.00 0.70 -18.00
C ASP A 79 2.39 1.11 -18.52
N HIS A 80 3.28 0.13 -18.64
CA HIS A 80 4.65 0.35 -19.08
C HIS A 80 4.75 0.50 -20.61
N HIS A 81 5.41 1.57 -21.06
CA HIS A 81 5.66 1.86 -22.47
C HIS A 81 7.17 1.95 -22.75
N THR A 82 7.61 1.40 -23.88
CA THR A 82 9.04 1.39 -24.24
C THR A 82 9.53 2.74 -24.78
N LEU A 83 8.67 3.47 -25.48
CA LEU A 83 9.06 4.68 -26.24
C LEU A 83 8.55 5.97 -25.60
N VAL A 84 7.51 5.89 -24.77
CA VAL A 84 6.85 7.04 -24.14
C VAL A 84 6.82 6.85 -22.64
N ARG A 85 6.39 7.88 -21.90
CA ARG A 85 6.21 7.76 -20.45
C ARG A 85 5.10 6.76 -20.13
N ASP A 86 5.31 6.00 -19.07
CA ASP A 86 4.33 5.09 -18.49
C ASP A 86 3.06 5.85 -18.10
N SER A 87 1.91 5.26 -18.38
CA SER A 87 0.61 5.89 -18.14
C SER A 87 -0.04 5.29 -16.89
N VAL A 88 -0.53 6.15 -15.99
CA VAL A 88 -1.24 5.71 -14.79
C VAL A 88 -2.58 5.09 -15.18
N ILE A 89 -2.80 3.85 -14.76
CA ILE A 89 -4.08 3.14 -14.88
C ILE A 89 -5.02 3.60 -13.76
N GLY A 90 -4.49 3.70 -12.55
CA GLY A 90 -5.23 4.17 -11.38
C GLY A 90 -4.44 4.01 -10.10
N GLU A 91 -4.99 4.52 -9.01
CA GLU A 91 -4.36 4.45 -7.69
C GLU A 91 -5.35 4.05 -6.60
N ALA A 92 -4.87 3.35 -5.59
CA ALA A 92 -5.61 3.05 -4.37
C ALA A 92 -4.80 3.51 -3.16
N THR A 93 -5.49 4.12 -2.20
CA THR A 93 -4.90 4.62 -0.96
C THR A 93 -5.37 3.76 0.22
N VAL A 94 -4.44 3.42 1.11
CA VAL A 94 -4.70 2.61 2.31
C VAL A 94 -4.09 3.32 3.52
N ASN A 95 -4.93 3.63 4.50
CA ASN A 95 -4.47 4.14 5.80
C ASN A 95 -4.11 2.98 6.73
N LEU A 96 -2.84 2.85 7.11
CA LEU A 96 -2.39 1.73 7.95
C LEU A 96 -3.07 1.72 9.32
N ALA A 97 -3.35 2.88 9.91
CA ALA A 97 -4.00 2.97 11.22
C ALA A 97 -5.43 2.37 11.19
N GLU A 98 -6.10 2.42 10.05
CA GLU A 98 -7.42 1.80 9.86
C GLU A 98 -7.29 0.28 9.68
N VAL A 99 -6.34 -0.18 8.87
CA VAL A 99 -6.11 -1.62 8.64
C VAL A 99 -5.72 -2.32 9.93
N VAL A 100 -4.79 -1.76 10.70
CA VAL A 100 -4.34 -2.33 11.99
C VAL A 100 -5.51 -2.45 12.96
N ARG A 101 -6.36 -1.41 13.04
CA ARG A 101 -7.53 -1.36 13.92
C ARG A 101 -8.58 -2.40 13.53
N ASN A 102 -8.85 -2.54 12.24
CA ASN A 102 -9.88 -3.45 11.73
C ASN A 102 -9.44 -4.93 11.77
N ASN A 103 -8.13 -5.19 11.70
CA ASN A 103 -7.59 -6.55 11.62
C ASN A 103 -6.82 -7.01 12.87
N ALA A 104 -6.91 -6.25 13.98
CA ALA A 104 -6.21 -6.52 15.24
C ALA A 104 -4.70 -6.80 15.05
N GLY A 105 -4.07 -6.11 14.11
CA GLY A 105 -2.66 -6.30 13.76
C GLY A 105 -2.30 -7.63 13.08
N LYS A 106 -3.26 -8.46 12.67
CA LYS A 106 -2.99 -9.67 11.87
C LYS A 106 -2.67 -9.30 10.42
N SER A 107 -2.18 -10.26 9.64
CA SER A 107 -2.02 -10.10 8.19
C SER A 107 -3.36 -9.88 7.49
N SER A 108 -3.39 -9.00 6.50
CA SER A 108 -4.62 -8.61 5.79
C SER A 108 -4.42 -8.67 4.29
N THR A 109 -5.33 -9.36 3.59
CA THR A 109 -5.42 -9.33 2.13
C THR A 109 -6.55 -8.39 1.74
N LEU A 110 -6.20 -7.38 0.95
CA LEU A 110 -7.08 -6.29 0.56
C LEU A 110 -7.35 -6.36 -0.94
N THR A 111 -8.62 -6.36 -1.32
CA THR A 111 -9.06 -6.09 -2.70
C THR A 111 -9.35 -4.60 -2.82
N LEU A 112 -8.50 -3.89 -3.55
CA LEU A 112 -8.54 -2.44 -3.68
C LEU A 112 -9.09 -2.05 -5.05
N SER A 113 -10.12 -1.20 -5.07
CA SER A 113 -10.57 -0.55 -6.31
C SER A 113 -9.64 0.62 -6.62
N LEU A 114 -9.17 0.69 -7.86
CA LEU A 114 -8.33 1.80 -8.30
C LEU A 114 -9.23 2.97 -8.71
N GLY A 115 -8.99 4.12 -8.09
CA GLY A 115 -9.57 5.37 -8.54
C GLY A 115 -8.99 5.81 -9.89
N PRO A 116 -9.71 6.66 -10.64
CA PRO A 116 -9.17 7.23 -11.87
C PRO A 116 -7.89 8.01 -11.59
N PRO A 117 -6.99 8.14 -12.57
CA PRO A 117 -5.88 9.09 -12.46
C PRO A 117 -6.43 10.49 -12.17
N GLN A 118 -5.75 11.25 -11.30
CA GLN A 118 -6.15 12.61 -10.96
C GLN A 118 -6.47 13.42 -12.24
N ASN A 119 -7.62 14.09 -12.26
CA ASN A 119 -8.20 14.85 -13.39
C ASN A 119 -8.85 14.05 -14.54
N GLN A 120 -9.18 12.77 -14.37
CA GLN A 120 -9.97 12.03 -15.36
C GLN A 120 -11.38 11.69 -14.86
N VAL A 121 -12.40 12.01 -15.68
CA VAL A 121 -13.79 11.65 -15.43
C VAL A 121 -13.92 10.12 -15.54
N PRO A 122 -14.56 9.42 -14.59
CA PRO A 122 -14.76 7.98 -14.69
C PRO A 122 -15.47 7.61 -16.00
N PRO A 123 -14.93 6.71 -16.83
CA PRO A 123 -15.63 6.22 -18.00
C PRO A 123 -16.93 5.53 -17.55
N THR A 124 -18.08 6.07 -17.98
CA THR A 124 -19.43 5.76 -17.47
C THR A 124 -19.94 4.35 -17.84
N ALA A 125 -19.08 3.41 -18.27
CA ALA A 125 -19.52 2.09 -18.73
C ALA A 125 -18.52 0.93 -18.57
N SER A 126 -17.34 1.13 -17.98
CA SER A 126 -16.34 0.06 -17.80
C SER A 126 -16.23 -0.38 -16.34
N PRO A 127 -16.00 -1.68 -16.06
CA PRO A 127 -15.78 -2.15 -14.70
C PRO A 127 -14.56 -1.48 -14.07
N THR A 128 -14.68 -1.01 -12.83
CA THR A 128 -13.57 -0.38 -12.10
C THR A 128 -12.42 -1.38 -11.94
N PRO A 129 -11.18 -1.02 -12.32
CA PRO A 129 -10.06 -1.91 -12.17
C PRO A 129 -9.72 -2.13 -10.70
N THR A 130 -9.32 -3.35 -10.33
CA THR A 130 -9.00 -3.71 -8.95
C THR A 130 -7.61 -4.36 -8.84
N ILE A 131 -7.02 -4.32 -7.64
CA ILE A 131 -5.80 -5.06 -7.30
C ILE A 131 -5.95 -5.79 -5.98
N ILE A 132 -5.18 -6.86 -5.81
CA ILE A 132 -5.10 -7.63 -4.57
C ILE A 132 -3.71 -7.40 -3.95
N ILE A 133 -3.68 -6.86 -2.73
CA ILE A 133 -2.47 -6.62 -1.95
C ILE A 133 -2.58 -7.36 -0.62
N THR A 134 -1.50 -8.01 -0.19
CA THR A 134 -1.39 -8.56 1.17
C THR A 134 -0.42 -7.72 2.00
N LEU A 135 -0.83 -7.39 3.22
CA LEU A 135 -0.05 -6.65 4.20
C LEU A 135 0.24 -7.56 5.41
N ASP A 136 1.53 -7.77 5.68
CA ASP A 136 2.05 -8.62 6.77
C ASP A 136 2.97 -7.80 7.69
N GLY A 137 3.06 -8.16 8.96
CA GLY A 137 3.85 -7.44 9.97
C GLY A 137 3.10 -6.33 10.71
N LEU A 138 1.77 -6.23 10.49
CA LEU A 138 0.88 -5.24 11.10
C LEU A 138 0.86 -5.28 12.65
N GLN A 139 1.22 -6.42 13.26
CA GLN A 139 1.26 -6.60 14.71
C GLN A 139 2.33 -5.74 15.38
N SER A 140 3.37 -5.36 14.61
CA SER A 140 4.41 -4.46 15.11
C SER A 140 3.90 -3.04 15.29
N LEU A 141 2.90 -2.63 14.48
CA LEU A 141 2.27 -1.30 14.52
C LEU A 141 1.21 -1.18 15.61
N GLY A 142 0.54 -2.29 15.97
CA GLY A 142 -0.53 -2.31 16.98
C GLY A 142 -0.07 -2.31 18.44
N ARG A 143 1.23 -2.50 18.71
CA ARG A 143 1.77 -2.47 20.07
C ARG A 143 2.02 -1.03 20.51
N SER A 144 1.04 -0.42 21.18
CA SER A 144 1.35 0.68 22.09
C SER A 144 2.23 0.13 23.21
N ARG A 145 3.44 0.68 23.37
CA ARG A 145 4.28 0.39 24.54
C ARG A 145 3.51 0.92 25.76
N GLU A 146 2.88 0.05 26.54
CA GLU A 146 2.60 0.39 27.93
C GLU A 146 3.97 0.68 28.56
N SER A 147 4.25 1.94 28.85
CA SER A 147 5.40 2.31 29.66
C SER A 147 5.25 1.58 30.99
N PRO A 148 6.21 0.74 31.42
CA PRO A 148 6.12 0.09 32.71
C PRO A 148 5.99 1.18 33.77
N SER A 149 4.83 1.25 34.42
CA SER A 149 4.64 2.09 35.59
C SER A 149 5.54 1.51 36.68
N TYR A 150 6.72 2.07 36.85
CA TYR A 150 7.55 1.81 38.02
C TYR A 150 6.81 2.38 39.23
N SER A 151 5.95 1.58 39.85
CA SER A 151 5.50 1.83 41.21
C SER A 151 6.69 1.57 42.13
N LEU A 152 7.27 2.64 42.68
CA LEU A 152 8.23 2.52 43.77
C LEU A 152 7.51 1.87 44.96
N PRO A 153 8.06 0.79 45.55
CA PRO A 153 7.51 0.26 46.79
C PRO A 153 7.65 1.35 47.85
N THR A 154 6.53 1.76 48.43
CA THR A 154 6.49 2.68 49.56
C THR A 154 7.25 2.01 50.70
N GLY A 155 8.48 2.47 50.93
CA GLY A 155 9.33 1.98 52.01
C GLY A 155 8.63 2.18 53.34
N GLN A 156 8.32 1.07 54.01
CA GLN A 156 7.85 1.06 55.38
C GLN A 156 9.04 1.41 56.26
N CYS A 157 9.08 2.65 56.74
CA CYS A 157 10.03 3.06 57.77
C CYS A 157 9.63 2.37 59.09
N PHE A 158 10.58 1.66 59.69
CA PHE A 158 10.50 1.11 61.06
C PHE A 158 10.85 2.19 62.08
#